data_AF-A0A235BBX0-F1
#
_entry.id   AF-A0A235BBX0-F1
#
_cell.length_a   1.000
_cell.length_b   1.000
_cell.length_c   1.000
_cell.angle_alpha   90.00
_cell.angle_beta   90.00
_cell.angle_gamma   90.00
#
_symmetry.space_group_name_H-M   'P 1'
#
loop_
_entity.id
_entity.type
_entity.pdbx_description
1 polymer ?
#
loop_
_entity_poly.entity_id
_entity_poly.type
_entity_poly.pdbx_seq_one_letter_code
_entity_poly.pdbx_strand_id
1 'polypeptide(L)'
;MGDVRRIIMVRLCGFALAVFLLGTGFFSGGAVTVLADHVKPDPQAKKWARQADRVEGKVAEGRWAEARKELNQLAESFSKADLSRSSLTVEGVRALSDTLVEADRQLNRVMVRPEELAEVTQRVHLAFDALAQPHQPLWHRFEGSFRSRIGEVRSGLKKNRPEAVRRSGRKLIEHYEQIRPALYVVRSPTTVEKTNALMSFLQKELQKEELEPGTVESAVDQWERMISPLFYGPEEEVLAIGEEGKPPLIPALLSVGGVIAGVLSYVSWRKYRYSRRTALDRG
;
A
#
# COMPACT_ATOMS: atom_id res chain seq x y z
N MET A 1 39.03 38.12 38.72
CA MET A 1 37.79 37.86 37.94
C MET A 1 38.04 37.11 36.62
N GLY A 2 39.14 36.35 36.48
CA GLY A 2 39.48 35.61 35.25
C GLY A 2 38.94 34.17 35.20
N ASP A 3 38.68 33.53 36.36
CA ASP A 3 38.35 32.09 36.41
C ASP A 3 36.87 31.76 36.19
N VAL A 4 35.94 32.64 36.58
CA VAL A 4 34.49 32.37 36.41
C VAL A 4 34.08 32.37 34.92
N ARG A 5 34.81 33.11 34.08
CA ARG A 5 34.57 33.19 32.63
C ARG A 5 34.97 31.91 31.88
N ARG A 6 36.00 31.18 32.32
CA ARG A 6 36.42 29.93 31.69
C ARG A 6 35.49 28.76 32.05
N ILE A 7 34.97 28.73 33.28
CA ILE A 7 34.07 27.66 33.75
C ILE A 7 32.70 27.71 33.05
N ILE A 8 32.18 28.90 32.76
CA ILE A 8 30.89 29.06 32.05
C ILE A 8 31.03 28.77 30.55
N MET A 9 32.15 29.12 29.94
CA MET A 9 32.40 28.88 28.51
C MET A 9 32.63 27.39 28.20
N VAL A 10 33.27 26.63 29.11
CA VAL A 10 33.41 25.17 29.01
C VAL A 10 32.08 24.46 29.24
N ARG A 11 31.23 24.94 30.16
CA ARG A 11 29.89 24.35 30.39
C ARG A 11 28.89 24.61 29.26
N LEU A 12 28.97 25.75 28.57
CA LEU A 12 28.11 26.04 27.40
C LEU A 12 28.56 25.33 26.12
N CYS A 13 29.88 25.16 25.90
CA CYS A 13 30.38 24.29 24.83
C CYS A 13 30.03 22.81 25.08
N GLY A 14 30.09 22.36 26.34
CA GLY A 14 29.65 21.02 26.73
C GLY A 14 28.15 20.79 26.48
N PHE A 15 27.30 21.79 26.69
CA PHE A 15 25.85 21.67 26.45
C PHE A 15 25.49 21.71 24.96
N ALA A 16 26.19 22.50 24.15
CA ALA A 16 25.99 22.53 22.70
C ALA A 16 26.49 21.25 22.00
N LEU A 17 27.60 20.66 22.48
CA LEU A 17 28.07 19.37 22.00
C LEU A 17 27.22 18.19 22.52
N ALA A 18 26.65 18.31 23.73
CA ALA A 18 25.71 17.33 24.27
C ALA A 18 24.37 17.34 23.53
N VAL A 19 23.87 18.49 23.07
CA VAL A 19 22.63 18.53 22.25
C VAL A 19 22.85 17.95 20.85
N PHE A 20 24.07 18.05 20.29
CA PHE A 20 24.39 17.43 19.00
C PHE A 20 24.73 15.93 19.11
N LEU A 21 25.26 15.46 20.26
CA LEU A 21 25.51 14.04 20.53
C LEU A 21 24.34 13.32 21.23
N LEU A 22 23.36 14.03 21.78
CA LEU A 22 22.06 13.48 22.22
C LEU A 22 21.00 13.54 21.12
N GLY A 23 21.24 14.28 20.03
CA GLY A 23 20.39 14.26 18.83
C GLY A 23 20.49 12.97 18.00
N THR A 24 21.49 12.13 18.26
CA THR A 24 21.65 10.79 17.66
C THR A 24 21.50 9.66 18.67
N GLY A 25 21.08 9.97 19.90
CA GLY A 25 21.08 9.04 21.03
C GLY A 25 19.80 9.08 21.87
N PHE A 26 18.65 9.35 21.27
CA PHE A 26 17.35 9.11 21.94
C PHE A 26 16.20 8.95 20.92
N PHE A 27 16.44 8.24 19.82
CA PHE A 27 15.36 7.43 19.26
C PHE A 27 15.38 6.11 20.02
N SER A 28 15.01 6.20 21.32
CA SER A 28 14.45 5.04 22.00
C SER A 28 13.40 4.53 21.05
N GLY A 29 13.63 3.34 20.50
CA GLY A 29 12.62 2.57 19.82
C GLY A 29 11.46 2.43 20.78
N GLY A 30 10.57 3.42 20.76
CA GLY A 30 9.17 3.14 20.88
C GLY A 30 8.95 2.13 19.79
N ALA A 31 9.01 0.86 20.16
CA ALA A 31 8.19 -0.13 19.54
C ALA A 31 6.81 0.51 19.52
N VAL A 32 6.49 1.14 18.38
CA VAL A 32 5.12 1.21 17.93
C VAL A 32 4.82 -0.26 17.66
N THR A 33 4.58 -1.01 18.74
CA THR A 33 3.54 -2.00 18.75
C THR A 33 2.30 -1.20 18.39
N VAL A 34 2.17 -0.95 17.07
CA VAL A 34 0.89 -1.03 16.41
C VAL A 34 0.34 -2.28 17.01
N LEU A 35 -0.58 -2.09 17.95
CA LEU A 35 -1.50 -3.13 18.34
C LEU A 35 -2.01 -3.62 16.99
N ALA A 36 -1.42 -4.73 16.52
CA ALA A 36 -2.02 -5.57 15.54
C ALA A 36 -3.33 -5.92 16.21
N ASP A 37 -4.31 -5.04 15.99
CA ASP A 37 -5.62 -5.13 16.55
C ASP A 37 -5.99 -6.56 16.22
N HIS A 38 -6.31 -7.34 17.24
CA HIS A 38 -6.81 -8.68 17.01
C HIS A 38 -8.18 -8.47 16.36
N VAL A 39 -8.18 -8.19 15.06
CA VAL A 39 -9.34 -8.18 14.18
C VAL A 39 -9.80 -9.62 14.22
N LYS A 40 -10.63 -9.90 15.21
CA LYS A 40 -11.20 -11.22 15.40
C LYS A 40 -11.90 -11.53 14.08
N PRO A 41 -11.61 -12.70 13.47
CA PRO A 41 -12.15 -13.00 12.17
C PRO A 41 -13.67 -12.92 12.23
N ASP A 42 -14.25 -12.00 11.46
CA ASP A 42 -15.69 -11.80 11.45
C ASP A 42 -16.37 -13.12 11.02
N PRO A 43 -17.22 -13.73 11.89
CA PRO A 43 -17.94 -14.95 11.54
C PRO A 43 -18.77 -14.81 10.26
N GLN A 44 -19.27 -13.60 9.99
CA GLN A 44 -20.05 -13.30 8.79
C GLN A 44 -19.17 -13.27 7.55
N ALA A 45 -18.01 -12.60 7.60
CA ALA A 45 -17.00 -12.66 6.53
C ALA A 45 -16.59 -14.10 6.17
N LYS A 46 -16.34 -14.95 7.17
CA LYS A 46 -16.02 -16.37 6.95
C LYS A 46 -17.15 -17.15 6.25
N LYS A 47 -18.40 -16.84 6.59
CA LYS A 47 -19.57 -17.45 5.94
C LYS A 47 -19.64 -17.04 4.47
N TRP A 48 -19.40 -15.77 4.17
CA TRP A 48 -19.37 -15.26 2.80
C TRP A 48 -18.23 -15.85 1.97
N ALA A 49 -17.02 -15.93 2.51
CA ALA A 49 -15.89 -16.59 1.83
C ALA A 49 -16.23 -18.03 1.45
N ARG A 50 -16.82 -18.81 2.38
CA ARG A 50 -17.28 -20.17 2.09
C ARG A 50 -18.41 -20.24 1.05
N GLN A 51 -19.27 -19.22 0.99
CA GLN A 51 -20.30 -19.13 -0.05
C GLN A 51 -19.67 -18.84 -1.41
N ALA A 52 -18.74 -17.90 -1.47
CA ALA A 52 -18.01 -17.57 -2.69
C ALA A 52 -17.20 -18.75 -3.24
N ASP A 53 -16.53 -19.51 -2.36
CA ASP A 53 -15.85 -20.77 -2.70
C ASP A 53 -16.82 -21.79 -3.31
N ARG A 54 -18.02 -21.96 -2.73
CA ARG A 54 -19.06 -22.82 -3.32
C ARG A 54 -19.52 -22.33 -4.69
N VAL A 55 -19.66 -21.02 -4.89
CA VAL A 55 -20.03 -20.46 -6.20
C VAL A 55 -18.99 -20.85 -7.25
N GLU A 56 -17.69 -20.63 -6.96
CA GLU A 56 -16.59 -21.00 -7.87
C GLU A 56 -16.58 -22.51 -8.13
N GLY A 57 -16.70 -23.34 -7.08
CA GLY A 57 -16.74 -24.80 -7.22
C GLY A 57 -17.90 -25.30 -8.10
N LYS A 58 -19.10 -24.74 -7.93
CA LYS A 58 -20.26 -25.08 -8.78
C LYS A 58 -20.07 -24.64 -10.23
N VAL A 59 -19.41 -23.50 -10.45
CA VAL A 59 -19.03 -23.06 -11.79
C VAL A 59 -18.03 -24.02 -12.42
N ALA A 60 -17.01 -24.45 -11.68
CA ALA A 60 -16.03 -25.42 -12.17
C ALA A 60 -16.67 -26.77 -12.53
N GLU A 61 -17.72 -27.18 -11.80
CA GLU A 61 -18.51 -28.40 -12.07
C GLU A 61 -19.55 -28.24 -13.21
N GLY A 62 -19.72 -27.04 -13.78
CA GLY A 62 -20.74 -26.76 -14.80
C GLY A 62 -22.17 -26.65 -14.27
N ARG A 63 -22.35 -26.52 -12.95
CA ARG A 63 -23.65 -26.48 -12.25
C ARG A 63 -24.15 -25.05 -12.11
N TRP A 64 -24.44 -24.40 -13.24
CA TRP A 64 -24.76 -22.97 -13.32
C TRP A 64 -25.97 -22.54 -12.48
N ALA A 65 -27.03 -23.34 -12.46
CA ALA A 65 -28.24 -23.03 -11.68
C ALA A 65 -27.98 -23.01 -10.17
N GLU A 66 -27.12 -23.92 -9.69
CA GLU A 66 -26.72 -23.97 -8.28
C GLU A 66 -25.76 -22.84 -7.93
N ALA A 67 -24.79 -22.55 -8.80
CA ALA A 67 -23.89 -21.41 -8.66
C ALA A 67 -24.68 -20.09 -8.52
N ARG A 68 -25.70 -19.90 -9.37
CA ARG A 68 -26.60 -18.73 -9.31
C ARG A 68 -27.36 -18.65 -7.98
N LYS A 69 -27.86 -19.78 -7.48
CA LYS A 69 -28.55 -19.81 -6.18
C LYS A 69 -27.62 -19.41 -5.04
N GLU A 70 -26.41 -19.97 -5.00
CA GLU A 70 -25.41 -19.64 -3.97
C GLU A 70 -24.95 -18.17 -4.07
N LEU A 71 -24.75 -17.65 -5.28
CA LEU A 71 -24.37 -16.25 -5.51
C LEU A 71 -25.48 -15.29 -5.05
N ASN A 72 -26.74 -15.58 -5.36
CA ASN A 72 -27.87 -14.75 -4.92
C ASN A 72 -27.98 -14.72 -3.39
N GLN A 73 -27.79 -15.86 -2.73
CA GLN A 73 -27.80 -15.92 -1.26
C GLN A 73 -26.62 -15.15 -0.64
N LEU A 74 -25.45 -15.21 -1.27
CA LEU A 74 -24.29 -14.41 -0.87
C LEU A 74 -24.60 -12.91 -1.01
N ALA A 75 -25.08 -12.48 -2.18
CA ALA A 75 -25.40 -11.08 -2.45
C ALA A 75 -26.49 -10.53 -1.51
N GLU A 76 -27.55 -11.30 -1.26
CA GLU A 76 -28.61 -10.93 -0.32
C GLU A 76 -28.08 -10.83 1.12
N SER A 77 -27.24 -11.77 1.53
CA SER A 77 -26.65 -11.73 2.87
C SER A 77 -25.67 -10.58 3.04
N PHE A 78 -24.94 -10.21 1.99
CA PHE A 78 -24.00 -9.09 2.00
C PHE A 78 -24.74 -7.74 2.03
N SER A 79 -25.79 -7.56 1.22
CA SER A 79 -26.53 -6.29 1.17
C SER A 79 -27.30 -5.96 2.45
N LYS A 80 -27.71 -6.98 3.21
CA LYS A 80 -28.41 -6.83 4.50
C LYS A 80 -27.47 -6.69 5.70
N ALA A 81 -26.15 -6.79 5.48
CA ALA A 81 -25.19 -6.78 6.55
C ALA A 81 -25.00 -5.38 7.15
N ASP A 82 -24.78 -5.34 8.46
CA ASP A 82 -24.32 -4.12 9.11
C ASP A 82 -22.79 -4.00 8.94
N LEU A 83 -22.38 -3.30 7.88
CA LEU A 83 -20.97 -3.07 7.56
C LEU A 83 -20.33 -1.97 8.43
N SER A 84 -21.09 -1.28 9.28
CA SER A 84 -20.57 -0.18 10.13
C SER A 84 -19.52 -0.64 11.14
N ARG A 85 -19.52 -1.94 11.49
CA ARG A 85 -18.56 -2.57 12.40
C ARG A 85 -17.40 -3.26 11.68
N SER A 86 -17.42 -3.27 10.35
CA SER A 86 -16.34 -3.84 9.55
C SER A 86 -15.23 -2.81 9.35
N SER A 87 -13.99 -3.27 9.20
CA SER A 87 -12.86 -2.43 8.82
C SER A 87 -12.83 -2.11 7.31
N LEU A 88 -13.92 -2.37 6.58
CA LEU A 88 -14.00 -2.14 5.14
C LEU A 88 -14.10 -0.65 4.83
N THR A 89 -13.29 -0.22 3.88
CA THR A 89 -13.42 1.09 3.26
C THR A 89 -14.60 1.12 2.29
N VAL A 90 -15.04 2.33 1.91
CA VAL A 90 -16.11 2.50 0.92
C VAL A 90 -15.71 1.84 -0.41
N GLU A 91 -14.45 1.96 -0.80
CA GLU A 91 -13.86 1.32 -1.98
C GLU A 91 -13.85 -0.20 -1.86
N GLY A 92 -13.57 -0.75 -0.67
CA GLY A 92 -13.66 -2.19 -0.41
C GLY A 92 -15.09 -2.73 -0.53
N VAL A 93 -16.07 -2.03 0.03
CA VAL A 93 -17.50 -2.37 -0.13
C VAL A 93 -17.92 -2.32 -1.59
N ARG A 94 -17.51 -1.27 -2.31
CA ARG A 94 -17.76 -1.14 -3.74
C ARG A 94 -17.11 -2.30 -4.53
N ALA A 95 -15.84 -2.62 -4.26
CA ALA A 95 -15.13 -3.68 -4.96
C ALA A 95 -15.83 -5.04 -4.78
N LEU A 96 -16.24 -5.38 -3.56
CA LEU A 96 -17.02 -6.60 -3.29
C LEU A 96 -18.36 -6.58 -4.04
N SER A 97 -19.09 -5.46 -3.98
CA SER A 97 -20.36 -5.29 -4.68
C SER A 97 -20.21 -5.45 -6.20
N ASP A 98 -19.19 -4.83 -6.79
CA ASP A 98 -18.91 -4.88 -8.22
C ASP A 98 -18.59 -6.32 -8.66
N THR A 99 -17.85 -7.10 -7.87
CA THR A 99 -17.60 -8.53 -8.19
C THR A 99 -18.87 -9.36 -8.17
N LEU A 100 -19.77 -9.15 -7.20
CA LEU A 100 -21.06 -9.84 -7.13
C LEU A 100 -21.95 -9.51 -8.32
N VAL A 101 -22.06 -8.21 -8.66
CA VAL A 101 -22.85 -7.73 -9.79
C VAL A 101 -22.31 -8.30 -11.10
N GLU A 102 -20.99 -8.32 -11.29
CA GLU A 102 -20.40 -8.87 -12.50
C GLU A 102 -20.63 -10.38 -12.59
N ALA A 103 -20.47 -11.14 -11.50
CA ALA A 103 -20.74 -12.57 -11.48
C ALA A 103 -22.21 -12.89 -11.79
N ASP A 104 -23.15 -12.13 -11.24
CA ASP A 104 -24.57 -12.30 -11.52
C ASP A 104 -24.89 -12.04 -13.00
N ARG A 105 -24.32 -10.96 -13.56
CA ARG A 105 -24.45 -10.68 -15.00
C ARG A 105 -23.96 -11.83 -15.86
N GLN A 106 -22.78 -12.40 -15.56
CA GLN A 106 -22.21 -13.51 -16.32
C GLN A 106 -23.06 -14.78 -16.24
N LEU A 107 -23.57 -15.13 -15.05
CA LEU A 107 -24.46 -16.28 -14.85
C LEU A 107 -25.82 -16.11 -15.53
N ASN A 108 -26.26 -14.88 -15.75
CA ASN A 108 -27.55 -14.54 -16.34
C ASN A 108 -27.48 -14.28 -17.85
N ARG A 109 -26.32 -14.42 -18.48
CA ARG A 109 -26.19 -14.31 -19.94
C ARG A 109 -26.94 -15.43 -20.65
N VAL A 110 -27.53 -15.09 -21.81
CA VAL A 110 -28.21 -16.05 -22.70
C VAL A 110 -27.26 -17.18 -23.13
N MET A 111 -26.00 -16.83 -23.40
CA MET A 111 -24.93 -17.78 -23.68
C MET A 111 -23.84 -17.62 -22.63
N VAL A 112 -23.78 -18.57 -21.70
CA VAL A 112 -22.73 -18.63 -20.69
C VAL A 112 -21.39 -18.91 -21.38
N ARG A 113 -20.38 -18.11 -21.06
CA ARG A 113 -19.00 -18.31 -21.47
C ARG A 113 -18.24 -18.88 -20.28
N PRO A 114 -17.92 -20.19 -20.25
CA PRO A 114 -17.38 -20.84 -19.06
C PRO A 114 -16.08 -20.22 -18.54
N GLU A 115 -15.20 -19.79 -19.45
CA GLU A 115 -13.92 -19.16 -19.12
C GLU A 115 -14.10 -17.81 -18.44
N GLU A 116 -14.89 -16.91 -19.04
CA GLU A 116 -15.20 -15.59 -18.44
C GLU A 116 -15.92 -15.74 -17.09
N LEU A 117 -16.80 -16.74 -16.97
CA LEU A 117 -17.52 -17.01 -15.73
C LEU A 117 -16.59 -17.56 -14.64
N ALA A 118 -15.67 -18.45 -14.99
CA ALA A 118 -14.65 -18.96 -14.07
C ALA A 118 -13.76 -17.82 -13.55
N GLU A 119 -13.31 -16.92 -14.42
CA GLU A 119 -12.52 -15.76 -14.02
C GLU A 119 -13.29 -14.86 -13.05
N VAL A 120 -14.54 -14.52 -13.37
CA VAL A 120 -15.33 -13.59 -12.55
C VAL A 120 -15.69 -14.20 -11.20
N THR A 121 -16.04 -15.49 -11.14
CA THR A 121 -16.33 -16.17 -9.87
C THR A 121 -15.08 -16.37 -9.01
N GLN A 122 -13.92 -16.60 -9.62
CA GLN A 122 -12.65 -16.56 -8.90
C GLN A 122 -12.38 -15.19 -8.28
N ARG A 123 -12.68 -14.07 -8.97
CA ARG A 123 -12.56 -12.72 -8.36
C ARG A 123 -13.45 -12.56 -7.14
N VAL A 124 -14.70 -13.06 -7.21
CA VAL A 124 -15.61 -13.07 -6.05
C VAL A 124 -14.98 -13.87 -4.90
N HIS A 125 -14.50 -15.08 -5.16
CA HIS A 125 -13.85 -15.91 -4.14
C HIS A 125 -12.64 -15.21 -3.51
N LEU A 126 -11.71 -14.70 -4.32
CA LEU A 126 -10.52 -14.01 -3.82
C LEU A 126 -10.87 -12.78 -2.96
N ALA A 127 -11.86 -11.98 -3.37
CA ALA A 127 -12.25 -10.78 -2.64
C ALA A 127 -12.90 -11.09 -1.29
N PHE A 128 -13.81 -12.06 -1.24
CA PHE A 128 -14.47 -12.46 0.01
C PHE A 128 -13.55 -13.27 0.92
N ASP A 129 -12.64 -14.05 0.38
CA ASP A 129 -11.59 -14.69 1.17
C ASP A 129 -10.67 -13.64 1.82
N ALA A 130 -10.29 -12.60 1.07
CA ALA A 130 -9.46 -11.52 1.60
C ALA A 130 -10.12 -10.78 2.76
N LEU A 131 -11.45 -10.65 2.73
CA LEU A 131 -12.23 -10.12 3.86
C LEU A 131 -12.21 -11.07 5.08
N ALA A 132 -12.27 -12.38 4.84
CA ALA A 132 -12.31 -13.38 5.91
C ALA A 132 -10.93 -13.68 6.53
N GLN A 133 -9.86 -13.51 5.75
CA GLN A 133 -8.48 -13.86 6.11
C GLN A 133 -7.50 -12.72 5.78
N PRO A 134 -7.53 -11.57 6.48
CA PRO A 134 -6.68 -10.42 6.14
C PRO A 134 -5.17 -10.69 6.21
N HIS A 135 -4.73 -11.66 7.02
CA HIS A 135 -3.30 -11.96 7.22
C HIS A 135 -2.72 -12.96 6.21
N GLN A 136 -3.54 -13.85 5.65
CA GLN A 136 -3.07 -14.86 4.70
C GLN A 136 -4.14 -15.13 3.62
N PRO A 137 -4.51 -14.10 2.85
CA PRO A 137 -5.54 -14.24 1.86
C PRO A 137 -5.06 -15.07 0.67
N LEU A 138 -5.98 -15.76 0.00
CA LEU A 138 -5.69 -16.67 -1.10
C LEU A 138 -4.97 -15.99 -2.28
N TRP A 139 -5.21 -14.70 -2.50
CA TRP A 139 -4.56 -13.96 -3.57
C TRP A 139 -3.03 -13.84 -3.40
N HIS A 140 -2.47 -14.09 -2.20
CA HIS A 140 -1.01 -14.16 -2.00
C HIS A 140 -0.35 -15.23 -2.89
N ARG A 141 -1.10 -16.28 -3.28
CA ARG A 141 -0.61 -17.31 -4.20
C ARG A 141 -0.22 -16.76 -5.57
N PHE A 142 -0.72 -15.58 -5.95
CA PHE A 142 -0.38 -14.93 -7.22
C PHE A 142 1.02 -14.29 -7.22
N GLU A 143 1.69 -14.16 -6.08
CA GLU A 143 3.02 -13.53 -6.00
C GLU A 143 4.03 -14.19 -6.97
N GLY A 144 4.09 -15.53 -6.95
CA GLY A 144 4.98 -16.29 -7.83
C GLY A 144 4.68 -16.05 -9.31
N SER A 145 3.38 -15.97 -9.65
CA SER A 145 2.94 -15.66 -11.01
C SER A 145 3.36 -14.25 -11.44
N PHE A 146 3.22 -13.24 -10.58
CA PHE A 146 3.70 -11.88 -10.88
C PHE A 146 5.21 -11.84 -11.07
N ARG A 147 5.98 -12.45 -10.16
CA ARG A 147 7.46 -12.53 -10.27
C ARG A 147 7.89 -13.21 -11.57
N SER A 148 7.22 -14.30 -11.95
CA SER A 148 7.49 -14.98 -13.22
C SER A 148 7.24 -14.06 -14.43
N ARG A 149 6.10 -13.33 -14.45
CA ARG A 149 5.76 -12.42 -15.57
C ARG A 149 6.74 -11.26 -15.68
N ILE A 150 7.17 -10.68 -14.57
CA ILE A 150 8.25 -9.67 -14.51
C ILE A 150 9.53 -10.22 -15.15
N GLY A 151 9.93 -11.44 -14.75
CA GLY A 151 11.11 -12.10 -15.30
C GLY A 151 11.02 -12.32 -16.82
N GLU A 152 9.84 -12.70 -17.32
CA GLU A 152 9.58 -12.83 -18.75
C GLU A 152 9.68 -11.49 -19.50
N VAL A 153 9.10 -10.41 -18.93
CA VAL A 153 9.20 -9.07 -19.51
C VAL A 153 10.66 -8.63 -19.60
N ARG A 154 11.42 -8.76 -18.52
CA ARG A 154 12.88 -8.45 -18.50
C ARG A 154 13.65 -9.29 -19.51
N SER A 155 13.35 -10.59 -19.63
CA SER A 155 13.99 -11.45 -20.63
C SER A 155 13.67 -10.98 -22.06
N GLY A 156 12.42 -10.55 -22.30
CA GLY A 156 11.99 -9.98 -23.57
C GLY A 156 12.73 -8.69 -23.93
N LEU A 157 12.88 -7.78 -22.96
CA LEU A 157 13.62 -6.52 -23.11
C LEU A 157 15.10 -6.79 -23.45
N LYS A 158 15.78 -7.65 -22.68
CA LYS A 158 17.19 -8.02 -22.91
C LYS A 158 17.44 -8.68 -24.26
N LYS A 159 16.47 -9.45 -24.77
CA LYS A 159 16.57 -10.16 -26.06
C LYS A 159 16.04 -9.32 -27.24
N ASN A 160 15.66 -8.07 -26.99
CA ASN A 160 15.04 -7.18 -27.97
C ASN A 160 13.83 -7.82 -28.69
N ARG A 161 12.94 -8.45 -27.92
CA ARG A 161 11.73 -9.16 -28.42
C ARG A 161 10.47 -8.41 -27.98
N PRO A 162 10.08 -7.33 -28.66
CA PRO A 162 8.96 -6.47 -28.25
C PRO A 162 7.63 -7.23 -28.15
N GLU A 163 7.38 -8.21 -29.03
CA GLU A 163 6.18 -9.04 -28.95
C GLU A 163 6.13 -9.94 -27.71
N ALA A 164 7.28 -10.41 -27.22
CA ALA A 164 7.34 -11.17 -25.98
C ALA A 164 7.07 -10.24 -24.78
N VAL A 165 7.63 -9.03 -24.80
CA VAL A 165 7.38 -7.99 -23.79
C VAL A 165 5.89 -7.65 -23.71
N ARG A 166 5.25 -7.37 -24.86
CA ARG A 166 3.81 -7.10 -24.95
C ARG A 166 2.96 -8.23 -24.38
N ARG A 167 3.24 -9.48 -24.75
CA ARG A 167 2.49 -10.63 -24.26
C ARG A 167 2.63 -10.81 -22.75
N SER A 168 3.85 -10.82 -22.22
CA SER A 168 4.07 -11.04 -20.78
C SER A 168 3.62 -9.85 -19.93
N GLY A 169 3.75 -8.62 -20.46
CA GLY A 169 3.23 -7.41 -19.82
C GLY A 169 1.70 -7.36 -19.76
N ARG A 170 1.00 -7.78 -20.84
CA ARG A 170 -0.47 -7.92 -20.80
C ARG A 170 -0.92 -8.96 -19.77
N LYS A 171 -0.25 -10.11 -19.72
CA LYS A 171 -0.53 -11.14 -18.70
C LYS A 171 -0.28 -10.65 -17.27
N LEU A 172 0.71 -9.78 -17.07
CA LEU A 172 0.95 -9.15 -15.76
C LEU A 172 -0.26 -8.30 -15.34
N ILE A 173 -0.77 -7.48 -16.27
CA ILE A 173 -1.95 -6.63 -16.06
C ILE A 173 -3.21 -7.48 -15.83
N GLU A 174 -3.41 -8.55 -16.61
CA GLU A 174 -4.53 -9.48 -16.44
C GLU A 174 -4.52 -10.13 -15.04
N HIS A 175 -3.36 -10.61 -14.57
CA HIS A 175 -3.23 -11.14 -13.22
C HIS A 175 -3.52 -10.09 -12.15
N TYR A 176 -3.14 -8.82 -12.39
CA TYR A 176 -3.45 -7.73 -11.48
C TYR A 176 -4.94 -7.47 -11.38
N GLU A 177 -5.64 -7.36 -12.51
CA GLU A 177 -7.09 -7.17 -12.55
C GLU A 177 -7.85 -8.31 -11.83
N GLN A 178 -7.29 -9.52 -11.84
CA GLN A 178 -7.85 -10.67 -11.13
C GLN A 178 -7.81 -10.51 -9.60
N ILE A 179 -6.75 -9.90 -9.06
CA ILE A 179 -6.60 -9.70 -7.61
C ILE A 179 -7.08 -8.32 -7.13
N ARG A 180 -7.32 -7.38 -8.06
CA ARG A 180 -7.64 -5.98 -7.75
C ARG A 180 -8.80 -5.82 -6.75
N PRO A 181 -9.92 -6.56 -6.85
CA PRO A 181 -11.00 -6.44 -5.87
C PRO A 181 -10.57 -6.88 -4.46
N ALA A 182 -9.73 -7.90 -4.35
CA ALA A 182 -9.19 -8.37 -3.07
C ALA A 182 -8.19 -7.35 -2.46
N LEU A 183 -7.45 -6.63 -3.30
CA LEU A 183 -6.57 -5.56 -2.84
C LEU A 183 -7.36 -4.41 -2.21
N TYR A 184 -8.47 -3.98 -2.80
CA TYR A 184 -9.34 -2.94 -2.20
C TYR A 184 -9.95 -3.34 -0.86
N VAL A 185 -10.02 -4.63 -0.56
CA VAL A 185 -10.53 -5.15 0.72
C VAL A 185 -9.48 -5.09 1.83
N VAL A 186 -8.22 -5.37 1.50
CA VAL A 186 -7.14 -5.54 2.51
C VAL A 186 -6.24 -4.31 2.61
N ARG A 187 -6.08 -3.54 1.53
CA ARG A 187 -5.16 -2.40 1.44
C ARG A 187 -5.92 -1.08 1.43
N SER A 188 -5.22 -0.01 1.77
CA SER A 188 -5.82 1.32 1.69
C SER A 188 -6.12 1.70 0.22
N PRO A 189 -7.16 2.51 -0.03
CA PRO A 189 -7.47 2.99 -1.38
C PRO A 189 -6.29 3.69 -2.04
N THR A 190 -5.49 4.44 -1.29
CA THR A 190 -4.32 5.17 -1.82
C THR A 190 -3.24 4.23 -2.35
N THR A 191 -2.97 3.12 -1.64
CA THR A 191 -2.06 2.07 -2.11
C THR A 191 -2.56 1.40 -3.38
N VAL A 192 -3.85 1.08 -3.44
CA VAL A 192 -4.44 0.46 -4.63
C VAL A 192 -4.41 1.42 -5.82
N GLU A 193 -4.69 2.71 -5.62
CA GLU A 193 -4.63 3.71 -6.69
C GLU A 193 -3.21 3.94 -7.22
N LYS A 194 -2.18 3.95 -6.35
CA LYS A 194 -0.78 3.97 -6.78
C LYS A 194 -0.45 2.78 -7.69
N THR A 195 -0.96 1.61 -7.31
CA THR A 195 -0.77 0.36 -8.08
C THR A 195 -1.52 0.41 -9.41
N ASN A 196 -2.78 0.91 -9.42
CA ASN A 196 -3.57 1.13 -10.63
C ASN A 196 -2.88 2.07 -11.60
N ALA A 197 -2.30 3.17 -11.10
CA ALA A 197 -1.59 4.14 -11.92
C ALA A 197 -0.39 3.50 -12.64
N LEU A 198 0.38 2.68 -11.93
CA LEU A 198 1.50 1.93 -12.49
C LEU A 198 1.04 0.93 -13.56
N MET A 199 -0.01 0.15 -13.29
CA MET A 199 -0.56 -0.80 -14.27
C MET A 199 -1.13 -0.09 -15.51
N SER A 200 -1.78 1.05 -15.32
CA SER A 200 -2.30 1.89 -16.41
C SER A 200 -1.17 2.49 -17.25
N PHE A 201 -0.08 2.93 -16.61
CA PHE A 201 1.12 3.41 -17.29
C PHE A 201 1.73 2.29 -18.14
N LEU A 202 1.96 1.12 -17.55
CA LEU A 202 2.47 -0.04 -18.27
C LEU A 202 1.56 -0.42 -19.45
N GLN A 203 0.24 -0.45 -19.25
CA GLN A 203 -0.72 -0.75 -20.31
C GLN A 203 -0.59 0.21 -21.49
N LYS A 204 -0.47 1.51 -21.23
CA LYS A 204 -0.29 2.53 -22.26
C LYS A 204 1.02 2.33 -23.02
N GLU A 205 2.12 2.06 -22.33
CA GLU A 205 3.42 1.81 -22.97
C GLU A 205 3.39 0.56 -23.87
N LEU A 206 2.72 -0.51 -23.44
CA LEU A 206 2.60 -1.75 -24.23
C LEU A 206 1.70 -1.60 -25.48
N GLN A 207 0.81 -0.61 -25.49
CA GLN A 207 -0.09 -0.31 -26.61
C GLN A 207 0.53 0.61 -27.67
N LYS A 208 1.67 1.24 -27.38
CA LYS A 208 2.38 2.06 -28.38
C LYS A 208 2.89 1.20 -29.54
N GLU A 209 2.85 1.78 -30.73
CA GLU A 209 3.33 1.15 -31.96
C GLU A 209 4.84 0.85 -31.86
N GLU A 210 5.61 1.85 -31.44
CA GLU A 210 7.00 1.70 -31.04
C GLU A 210 7.10 1.53 -29.53
N LEU A 211 7.71 0.42 -29.11
CA LEU A 211 7.87 0.10 -27.69
C LEU A 211 9.14 0.78 -27.18
N GLU A 212 8.98 1.65 -26.20
CA GLU A 212 10.07 2.32 -25.50
C GLU A 212 10.62 1.40 -24.39
N PRO A 213 11.77 0.71 -24.57
CA PRO A 213 12.19 -0.35 -23.65
C PRO A 213 12.53 0.19 -22.26
N GLY A 214 13.08 1.40 -22.19
CA GLY A 214 13.45 2.05 -20.92
C GLY A 214 12.25 2.45 -20.06
N THR A 215 11.12 2.83 -20.67
CA THR A 215 9.90 3.16 -19.90
C THR A 215 9.24 1.90 -19.35
N VAL A 216 9.21 0.82 -20.15
CA VAL A 216 8.71 -0.49 -19.72
C VAL A 216 9.59 -1.09 -18.62
N GLU A 217 10.92 -0.99 -18.75
CA GLU A 217 11.85 -1.44 -17.72
C GLU A 217 11.64 -0.70 -16.40
N SER A 218 11.52 0.63 -16.45
CA SER A 218 11.23 1.46 -15.27
C SER A 218 9.92 1.07 -14.57
N ALA A 219 8.85 0.84 -15.34
CA ALA A 219 7.57 0.40 -14.78
C ALA A 219 7.68 -0.97 -14.07
N VAL A 220 8.42 -1.89 -14.67
CA VAL A 220 8.63 -3.23 -14.12
C VAL A 220 9.50 -3.19 -12.86
N ASP A 221 10.52 -2.34 -12.83
CA ASP A 221 11.37 -2.12 -11.66
C ASP A 221 10.58 -1.51 -10.49
N GLN A 222 9.72 -0.53 -10.78
CA GLN A 222 8.84 0.05 -9.76
C GLN A 222 7.88 -1.01 -9.20
N TRP A 223 7.30 -1.85 -10.06
CA TRP A 223 6.43 -2.94 -9.62
C TRP A 223 7.18 -3.96 -8.76
N GLU A 224 8.39 -4.34 -9.13
CA GLU A 224 9.19 -5.29 -8.34
C GLU A 224 9.54 -4.76 -6.95
N ARG A 225 9.76 -3.44 -6.81
CA ARG A 225 9.92 -2.80 -5.49
C ARG A 225 8.63 -2.83 -4.68
N MET A 226 7.48 -2.60 -5.34
CA MET A 226 6.17 -2.56 -4.68
C MET A 226 5.61 -3.95 -4.32
N ILE A 227 5.98 -5.02 -5.03
CA ILE A 227 5.33 -6.33 -4.86
C ILE A 227 5.54 -6.90 -3.45
N SER A 228 6.75 -6.83 -2.90
CA SER A 228 7.03 -7.38 -1.58
C SER A 228 6.23 -6.66 -0.47
N PRO A 229 6.24 -5.32 -0.38
CA PRO A 229 5.44 -4.64 0.63
C PRO A 229 3.93 -4.74 0.35
N LEU A 230 3.49 -4.81 -0.92
CA LEU A 230 2.08 -4.99 -1.23
C LEU A 230 1.52 -6.31 -0.70
N PHE A 231 2.34 -7.36 -0.63
CA PHE A 231 1.94 -8.69 -0.13
C PHE A 231 2.22 -8.85 1.37
N TYR A 232 3.36 -8.37 1.88
CA TYR A 232 3.80 -8.68 3.25
C TYR A 232 4.05 -7.45 4.12
N GLY A 233 4.13 -6.26 3.52
CA GLY A 233 4.52 -5.04 4.22
C GLY A 233 3.36 -4.39 4.98
N PRO A 234 3.67 -3.64 6.06
CA PRO A 234 2.75 -2.67 6.62
C PRO A 234 2.43 -1.58 5.59
N GLU A 235 1.26 -0.95 5.73
CA GLU A 235 0.75 0.03 4.76
C GLU A 235 1.74 1.18 4.51
N GLU A 236 2.51 1.56 5.54
CA GLU A 236 3.54 2.61 5.50
C GLU A 236 4.68 2.29 4.53
N GLU A 237 5.10 1.02 4.44
CA GLU A 237 6.16 0.59 3.52
C GLU A 237 5.69 0.60 2.05
N VAL A 238 4.41 0.30 1.80
CA VAL A 238 3.84 0.37 0.45
C VAL A 238 3.70 1.81 -0.03
N LEU A 239 3.30 2.71 0.87
CA LEU A 239 3.11 4.12 0.54
C LEU A 239 4.43 4.85 0.31
N ALA A 240 5.51 4.49 1.01
CA ALA A 240 6.83 5.09 0.89
C ALA A 240 7.48 4.90 -0.50
N ILE A 241 7.23 3.79 -1.18
CA ILE A 241 7.82 3.50 -2.51
C ILE A 241 7.21 4.38 -3.61
N GLY A 242 5.97 4.85 -3.43
CA GLY A 242 5.34 5.83 -4.32
C GLY A 242 5.81 7.28 -4.09
N GLU A 243 6.65 7.53 -3.09
CA GLU A 243 7.06 8.87 -2.64
C GLU A 243 8.56 9.15 -2.85
N GLU A 244 9.30 8.31 -3.58
CA GLU A 244 10.74 8.51 -3.88
C GLU A 244 11.06 9.86 -4.59
N GLY A 245 10.05 10.65 -4.99
CA GLY A 245 10.21 12.00 -5.54
C GLY A 245 9.98 13.19 -4.58
N LYS A 246 9.62 12.97 -3.31
CA LYS A 246 9.44 14.06 -2.33
C LYS A 246 10.29 13.81 -1.08
N PRO A 247 11.15 14.76 -0.67
CA PRO A 247 11.89 14.61 0.57
C PRO A 247 10.89 14.45 1.73
N PRO A 248 11.12 13.49 2.65
CA PRO A 248 10.18 13.22 3.74
C PRO A 248 9.95 14.50 4.56
N LEU A 249 8.68 14.89 4.70
CA LEU A 249 8.28 16.18 5.29
C LEU A 249 8.72 16.32 6.74
N ILE A 250 8.75 15.21 7.50
CA ILE A 250 9.11 15.20 8.92
C ILE A 250 10.57 15.61 9.16
N PRO A 251 11.60 14.98 8.54
CA PRO A 251 12.99 15.43 8.72
C PRO A 251 13.27 16.80 8.11
N ALA A 252 12.56 17.20 7.04
CA ALA A 252 12.68 18.55 6.49
C ALA A 252 12.08 19.62 7.43
N LEU A 253 10.94 19.34 8.06
CA LEU A 253 10.33 20.24 9.04
C LEU A 253 11.19 20.35 10.31
N LEU A 254 11.78 19.25 10.75
CA LEU A 254 12.71 19.23 11.88
C LEU A 254 14.01 20.00 11.57
N SER A 255 14.55 19.92 10.35
CA SER A 255 15.76 20.66 9.99
C SER A 255 15.52 22.17 9.93
N VAL A 256 14.41 22.60 9.32
CA VAL A 256 14.00 24.01 9.29
C VAL A 256 13.67 24.52 10.70
N GLY A 257 12.93 23.74 11.50
CA GLY A 257 12.62 24.06 12.89
C GLY A 257 13.87 24.19 13.76
N GLY A 258 14.86 23.32 13.55
CA GLY A 258 16.13 23.35 14.26
C GLY A 258 16.94 24.62 13.98
N VAL A 259 16.99 25.07 12.72
CA VAL A 259 17.68 26.33 12.36
C VAL A 259 17.01 27.53 13.01
N ILE A 260 15.67 27.60 12.98
CA ILE A 260 14.90 28.70 13.59
C ILE A 260 15.10 28.73 15.11
N ALA A 261 15.00 27.56 15.77
CA ALA A 261 15.22 27.43 17.21
C ALA A 261 16.66 27.83 17.60
N GLY A 262 17.65 27.49 16.78
CA GLY A 262 19.04 27.89 16.96
C GLY A 262 19.24 29.41 16.92
N VAL A 263 18.65 30.08 15.92
CA VAL A 263 18.73 31.54 15.78
C VAL A 263 18.02 32.25 16.95
N LEU A 264 16.82 31.80 17.34
CA LEU A 264 16.08 32.39 18.46
C LEU A 264 16.79 32.19 19.80
N SER A 265 17.44 31.04 19.99
CA SER A 265 18.26 30.77 21.18
C SER A 265 19.47 31.70 21.23
N TYR A 266 20.14 31.90 20.09
CA TYR A 266 21.28 32.82 20.00
C TYR A 266 20.88 34.28 20.27
N VAL A 267 19.75 34.73 19.72
CA VAL A 267 19.22 36.09 19.93
C VAL A 267 18.79 36.29 21.39
N SER A 268 18.14 35.30 21.99
CA SER A 268 17.76 35.32 23.41
C SER A 268 18.99 35.40 24.32
N TRP A 269 20.02 34.60 24.04
CA TRP A 269 21.28 34.64 24.78
C TRP A 269 22.01 35.98 24.61
N ARG A 270 22.02 36.52 23.39
CA ARG A 270 22.60 37.84 23.10
C ARG A 270 21.87 38.93 23.88
N LYS A 271 20.53 38.96 23.85
CA LYS A 271 19.71 39.94 24.56
C LYS A 271 19.92 39.89 26.08
N TYR A 272 19.98 38.68 26.65
CA TYR A 272 20.26 38.47 28.08
C TYR A 272 21.61 39.08 28.51
N ARG A 273 22.64 38.95 27.66
CA ARG A 273 23.98 39.51 27.92
C ARG A 273 24.01 41.03 27.92
N TYR A 274 23.19 41.69 27.09
CA TYR A 274 23.10 43.14 27.07
C TYR A 274 22.32 43.70 28.27
N SER A 275 21.20 43.07 28.64
CA SER A 275 20.43 43.48 29.83
C SER A 275 21.23 43.36 31.14
N ARG A 276 22.15 42.40 31.25
CA ARG A 276 23.06 42.30 32.41
C ARG A 276 24.16 43.37 32.43
N ARG A 277 24.55 43.95 31.28
CA ARG A 277 25.56 45.01 31.22
C ARG A 277 24.97 46.37 31.58
N THR A 278 23.76 46.67 31.13
CA THR A 278 23.07 47.92 31.47
C THR A 278 22.58 47.99 32.92
N ALA A 279 22.41 46.85 33.59
CA ALA A 279 22.08 46.80 35.02
C ALA A 279 23.29 47.06 35.95
N LEU A 280 24.53 46.93 35.45
CA LEU A 280 25.75 47.18 36.22
C LEU A 280 26.29 48.61 36.08
N ASP A 281 25.68 49.43 35.23
CA ASP A 281 26.07 50.83 34.96
C ASP A 281 25.12 51.84 35.64
N ARG A 282 24.17 51.34 36.44
CA ARG A 282 23.20 52.13 37.22
C ARG A 282 23.19 51.76 38.71
N GLY A 283 24.24 51.10 39.20
CA GLY A 283 24.44 50.76 40.61
C GLY A 283 25.70 51.42 41.13
#